data_AF-A0A221K340-F1
#
_entry.id   AF-A0A221K340-F1
#
_cell.length_a   1.000
_cell.length_b   1.000
_cell.length_c   1.000
_cell.angle_alpha   90.00
_cell.angle_beta   90.00
_cell.angle_gamma   90.00
#
_symmetry.space_group_name_H-M   'P 1'
#
loop_
_entity.id
_entity.type
_entity.pdbx_description
1 polymer ?
#
loop_
_entity_poly.entity_id
_entity_poly.type
_entity_poly.pdbx_seq_one_letter_code
_entity_poly.pdbx_strand_id
1 'polypeptide(L)' 'MKQVPKPTTDAELIQQFLDKGGNIKKGKTKPMPDDLGLSNNVWGNKLTKEEKLAKKKNAEKAK' A
#
# COMPACT_ATOMS: atom_id res chain seq x y z
N MET A 1 8.46 10.20 -10.01
CA MET A 1 9.47 10.79 -9.10
C MET A 1 10.56 9.74 -8.87
N LYS A 2 11.83 10.05 -9.13
CA LYS A 2 12.93 9.13 -8.79
C LYS A 2 13.07 9.15 -7.27
N GLN A 3 12.84 8.02 -6.61
CA GLN A 3 13.21 7.87 -5.21
C GLN A 3 14.74 7.80 -5.20
N VAL A 4 15.39 8.90 -4.82
CA VAL A 4 16.84 8.93 -4.58
C VAL A 4 17.04 8.28 -3.22
N PRO A 5 17.55 7.04 -3.13
CA PRO A 5 17.74 6.39 -1.84
C PRO A 5 18.88 7.13 -1.14
N LYS A 6 18.55 7.84 -0.05
CA LYS A 6 19.60 8.37 0.81
C LYS A 6 20.26 7.18 1.50
N PRO A 7 21.58 7.05 1.44
CA PRO A 7 22.26 5.77 1.62
C PRO A 7 22.08 5.12 3.00
N THR A 8 21.71 5.87 4.05
CA THR A 8 21.66 5.34 5.43
C THR A 8 20.61 5.99 6.34
N THR A 9 19.93 7.05 5.88
CA THR A 9 19.26 7.97 6.80
C THR A 9 17.96 7.41 7.38
N ASP A 10 17.20 6.62 6.62
CA ASP A 10 15.86 6.25 7.07
C ASP A 10 15.89 5.22 8.22
N ALA A 11 16.78 4.23 8.17
CA ALA A 11 16.90 3.24 9.23
C ALA A 11 17.45 3.84 10.54
N GLU A 12 18.50 4.67 10.45
CA GLU A 12 19.08 5.34 11.62
C GLU A 12 18.11 6.33 12.26
N LEU A 13 17.33 7.08 11.46
CA LEU A 13 16.30 7.97 11.98
C LEU A 13 15.16 7.22 12.65
N ILE A 14 14.74 6.08 12.08
CA ILE A 14 13.74 5.21 12.70
C ILE A 14 14.28 4.67 14.03
N GLN A 15 15.54 4.24 14.09
CA GLN A 15 16.18 3.75 15.31
C GLN A 15 16.19 4.84 16.39
N GLN A 16 16.67 6.04 16.06
CA GLN A 16 16.69 7.18 16.99
C GLN A 16 15.29 7.59 17.47
N PHE A 17 14.26 7.45 16.63
CA PHE A 17 12.88 7.71 17.02
C PHE A 17 12.37 6.68 18.03
N LEU A 18 12.69 5.40 17.83
CA LEU A 18 12.32 4.32 18.75
C LEU A 18 13.09 4.42 20.08
N ASP A 19 14.40 4.73 20.03
CA ASP A 19 15.25 4.86 21.22
C ASP A 19 14.82 6.04 22.12
N LYS A 20 14.27 7.10 21.52
CA LYS A 20 13.67 8.24 22.25
C LYS A 20 12.27 7.95 22.78
N GLY A 21 11.78 6.71 22.68
CA GLY A 21 10.46 6.28 23.16
C GLY A 21 9.32 6.47 22.17
N GLY A 22 9.62 6.76 20.89
CA GLY A 22 8.63 6.78 19.82
C GLY A 22 8.04 5.40 19.54
N ASN A 23 6.79 5.33 19.10
CA ASN A 23 6.11 4.07 18.80
C ASN A 23 5.49 4.12 17.40
N ILE A 24 5.83 3.12 16.58
CA ILE A 24 5.26 2.96 15.24
C ILE A 24 3.99 2.11 15.36
N LYS A 25 2.84 2.77 15.36
CA LYS A 25 1.54 2.09 15.30
C LYS A 25 1.02 2.10 13.87
N LYS A 26 0.87 0.91 13.28
CA LYS A 26 0.08 0.77 12.06
C LYS A 26 -1.39 0.90 12.43
N GLY A 27 -2.00 2.04 12.13
CA GLY A 27 -3.43 2.23 12.29
C GLY A 27 -4.22 1.17 11.52
N LYS A 28 -5.37 0.75 12.04
CA LYS A 28 -6.29 -0.14 11.31
C LYS A 28 -6.90 0.64 10.14
N THR A 29 -6.21 0.68 9.01
CA THR A 29 -6.76 1.22 7.76
C THR A 29 -7.64 0.18 7.08
N LYS A 30 -8.77 0.62 6.54
CA LYS A 30 -9.59 -0.22 5.67
C LYS A 30 -8.70 -0.71 4.52
N PRO A 31 -8.76 -2.01 4.12
CA PRO A 31 -8.04 -2.48 2.96
C PRO A 31 -8.39 -1.59 1.77
N MET A 32 -7.36 -1.28 0.98
CA MET A 32 -7.51 -0.48 -0.22
C MET A 32 -8.56 -1.12 -1.13
N PRO A 33 -9.59 -0.38 -1.59
CA PRO A 33 -10.59 -0.94 -2.48
C PRO A 33 -9.96 -1.42 -3.78
N ASP A 34 -10.29 -2.63 -4.21
CA ASP A 34 -9.74 -3.22 -5.43
C ASP A 34 -10.10 -2.48 -6.72
N ASP A 35 -11.13 -1.63 -6.65
CA ASP A 35 -11.72 -0.85 -7.74
C ASP A 35 -11.07 0.54 -7.90
N LEU A 36 -10.09 0.88 -7.06
CA LEU A 36 -9.54 2.24 -6.99
C LEU A 36 -8.57 2.57 -8.14
N GLY A 37 -8.16 1.58 -8.94
CA GLY A 37 -7.46 1.82 -10.21
C GLY A 37 -6.15 2.61 -10.12
N LEU A 38 -5.44 2.57 -8.98
CA LEU A 38 -4.31 3.47 -8.66
C LEU A 38 -3.02 3.28 -9.48
N SER A 39 -3.03 2.46 -10.54
CA SER A 39 -1.86 2.35 -11.41
C SER A 39 -1.80 3.57 -12.35
N ASN A 40 -0.59 3.97 -12.76
CA ASN A 40 -0.38 5.13 -13.63
C ASN A 40 -1.22 5.12 -14.91
N ASN A 41 -1.65 3.94 -15.37
CA ASN A 41 -2.42 3.76 -16.61
C ASN A 41 -3.92 3.53 -16.39
N VAL A 42 -4.37 3.40 -15.13
CA VAL A 42 -5.76 3.06 -14.77
C VAL A 42 -6.42 4.18 -13.94
N TRP A 43 -5.69 5.26 -13.67
CA TRP A 43 -6.18 6.38 -12.89
C TRP A 43 -7.47 6.97 -13.50
N GLY A 44 -8.58 6.85 -12.77
CA GLY A 44 -9.92 7.28 -13.22
C GLY A 44 -10.80 6.19 -13.83
N ASN A 45 -10.26 5.01 -14.13
CA ASN A 45 -11.01 3.89 -14.70
C ASN A 45 -11.29 2.82 -13.63
N LYS A 46 -12.58 2.62 -13.34
CA LYS A 46 -13.06 1.57 -12.44
C LYS A 46 -13.12 0.22 -13.17
N LEU A 47 -12.98 -0.87 -12.42
CA LEU A 47 -13.17 -2.22 -12.92
C LEU A 47 -14.62 -2.40 -13.38
N THR A 48 -14.77 -3.08 -14.52
CA THR A 48 -16.04 -3.58 -15.02
C THR A 48 -16.62 -4.64 -14.08
N LYS A 49 -17.89 -5.02 -14.28
CA LYS A 49 -18.59 -5.96 -13.40
C LYS A 49 -17.95 -7.35 -13.45
N GLU A 50 -17.50 -7.75 -14.63
CA GLU A 50 -16.84 -9.01 -14.94
C GLU A 50 -15.46 -9.08 -14.26
N GLU A 51 -14.67 -8.01 -14.38
CA GLU A 51 -13.35 -7.91 -13.74
C GLU A 51 -13.43 -7.92 -12.21
N LYS A 52 -14.48 -7.30 -11.65
CA LYS A 52 -14.76 -7.36 -10.21
C LYS A 52 -15.03 -8.79 -9.73
N LEU A 53 -15.79 -9.58 -10.50
CA LEU A 53 -16.08 -10.97 -10.19
C LEU A 53 -14.82 -11.84 -10.28
N ALA A 54 -14.01 -11.65 -11.31
CA ALA A 54 -12.75 -12.36 -11.49
C ALA A 54 -11.77 -12.06 -10.33
N LYS A 55 -11.64 -10.79 -9.91
CA LYS A 55 -10.81 -10.42 -8.76
C LYS A 55 -11.32 -11.03 -7.45
N LYS A 56 -12.64 -11.01 -7.20
CA LYS A 56 -13.22 -11.65 -6.00
C LYS A 56 -12.89 -13.13 -5.94
N LYS A 57 -13.04 -13.85 -7.07
CA LYS A 57 -12.72 -15.28 -7.18
C LYS A 57 -11.24 -15.57 -6.94
N ASN A 58 -10.34 -14.71 -7.44
CA ASN A 58 -8.90 -14.86 -7.21
C ASN A 58 -8.51 -14.53 -5.76
N ALA A 59 -9.14 -13.54 -5.14
CA ALA A 59 -8.93 -13.21 -3.73
C ALA A 59 -9.43 -14.31 -2.79
N GLU A 60 -10.53 -15.00 -3.14
CA GLU A 60 -11.05 -16.15 -2.41
C GLU A 60 -10.16 -17.39 -2.52
N LYS A 61 -9.54 -17.60 -3.69
CA LYS A 61 -8.58 -18.71 -3.89
C LYS A 61 -7.21 -18.51 -3.24
N ALA A 62 -6.84 -17.26 -2.96
CA ALA A 62 -5.56 -16.90 -2.35
C ALA A 62 -5.61 -16.84 -0.81
N LYS A 63 -6.77 -17.15 -0.22
CA LYS A 63 -7.00 -17.16 1.21
C LYS A 63 -6.99 -18.59 1.75
#